data_AF-A0A5R9KF32-F1
#
_entry.id   AF-A0A5R9KF32-F1
#
_cell.length_a   1.000
_cell.length_b   1.000
_cell.length_c   1.000
_cell.angle_alpha   90.00
_cell.angle_beta   90.00
_cell.angle_gamma   90.00
#
_symmetry.space_group_name_H-M   'P 1'
#
loop_
_entity.id
_entity.type
_entity.pdbx_description
1 polymer ?
#
loop_
_entity_poly.entity_id
_entity_poly.type
_entity_poly.pdbx_seq_one_letter_code
_entity_poly.pdbx_strand_id
1 'polypeptide(L)'
;MESIIKIFGEGENLSTLQMSLRAAAIFMITLLLLRIAGRRSFGMKTPFDNIIVILLGAILSRTVVGASEFVPTISAALVIAVLHRLFAWIGSSNLRFGRMIKGRKIALYQNGHIMKENLKRALVSETDLYASLRNHLQEDNFENIESAFMESDGQISFVRKNTNITSEKAGIL
;
A
#
# COMPACT_ATOMS: atom_id res chain seq x y z
N MET A 1 -16.59 28.74 -16.53
CA MET A 1 -15.65 27.95 -17.36
C MET A 1 -14.49 28.83 -17.83
N GLU A 2 -14.75 30.04 -18.33
CA GLU A 2 -13.71 30.98 -18.82
C GLU A 2 -12.67 31.43 -17.79
N SER A 3 -13.05 31.61 -16.51
CA SER A 3 -12.11 32.07 -15.46
C SER A 3 -11.03 31.04 -15.12
N ILE A 4 -11.33 29.75 -15.25
CA ILE A 4 -10.37 28.66 -15.03
C ILE A 4 -9.40 28.61 -16.20
N ILE A 5 -9.91 28.73 -17.43
CA ILE A 5 -9.12 28.72 -18.67
C ILE A 5 -8.17 29.93 -18.72
N LYS A 6 -8.61 31.13 -18.27
CA LYS A 6 -7.76 32.34 -18.23
C LYS A 6 -6.61 32.26 -17.21
N ILE A 7 -6.83 31.61 -16.07
CA ILE A 7 -5.84 31.51 -14.99
C ILE A 7 -4.87 30.36 -15.26
N PHE A 8 -5.36 29.27 -15.86
CA PHE A 8 -4.55 28.08 -16.10
C PHE A 8 -3.89 28.10 -17.49
N GLY A 9 -4.43 28.81 -18.48
CA GLY A 9 -3.95 28.79 -19.87
C GLY A 9 -4.36 27.51 -20.61
N GLU A 10 -4.25 27.50 -21.94
CA GLU A 10 -4.44 26.32 -22.79
C GLU A 10 -3.25 26.21 -23.77
N GLY A 11 -2.74 25.00 -23.99
CA GLY A 11 -1.64 24.72 -24.94
C GLY A 11 -0.23 24.60 -24.33
N GLU A 12 0.77 24.37 -25.19
CA GLU A 12 2.17 24.06 -24.85
C GLU A 12 2.98 25.27 -24.37
N ASN A 13 2.50 26.49 -24.62
CA ASN A 13 3.19 27.73 -24.23
C ASN A 13 2.75 28.21 -22.84
N LEU A 14 3.18 27.49 -21.81
CA LEU A 14 2.92 27.86 -20.41
C LEU A 14 4.07 28.72 -19.87
N SER A 15 3.74 29.89 -19.31
CA SER A 15 4.74 30.64 -18.53
C SER A 15 5.11 29.89 -17.25
N THR A 16 6.33 30.13 -16.73
CA THR A 16 6.78 29.53 -15.46
C THR A 16 5.78 29.77 -14.34
N LEU A 17 5.17 30.96 -14.27
CA LEU A 17 4.17 31.31 -13.26
C LEU A 17 2.88 30.49 -13.40
N GLN A 18 2.37 30.31 -14.62
CA GLN A 18 1.18 29.49 -14.87
C GLN A 18 1.43 28.03 -14.51
N MET A 19 2.62 27.51 -14.83
CA MET A 19 3.00 26.14 -14.50
C MET A 19 3.14 25.95 -12.99
N SER A 20 3.71 26.92 -12.26
CA SER A 20 3.77 26.90 -10.80
C SER A 20 2.38 26.96 -10.15
N LEU A 21 1.47 27.81 -10.63
CA LEU A 21 0.09 27.89 -10.13
C LEU A 21 -0.68 26.60 -10.38
N ARG A 22 -0.51 25.99 -11.55
CA ARG A 22 -1.04 24.66 -11.87
C ARG A 22 -0.55 23.60 -10.90
N ALA A 23 0.76 23.54 -10.67
CA ALA A 23 1.35 22.58 -9.75
C ALA A 23 0.79 22.74 -8.33
N ALA A 24 0.66 23.97 -7.83
CA ALA A 24 0.08 24.26 -6.52
C ALA A 24 -1.40 23.83 -6.43
N ALA A 25 -2.20 24.13 -7.46
CA ALA A 25 -3.60 23.72 -7.51
C ALA A 25 -3.75 22.19 -7.57
N ILE A 26 -2.97 21.53 -8.42
CA ILE A 26 -2.98 20.06 -8.52
C ILE A 26 -2.52 19.43 -7.22
N PHE A 27 -1.52 19.99 -6.53
CA PHE A 27 -1.12 19.50 -5.22
C PHE A 27 -2.29 19.53 -4.21
N MET A 28 -3.02 20.64 -4.13
CA MET A 28 -4.20 20.74 -3.25
C MET A 28 -5.31 19.77 -3.63
N ILE A 29 -5.58 19.61 -4.93
CA ILE A 29 -6.57 18.63 -5.43
C ILE A 29 -6.12 17.21 -5.10
N THR A 30 -4.84 16.90 -5.30
CA THR A 30 -4.25 15.61 -4.99
C THR A 30 -4.45 15.29 -3.52
N LEU A 31 -4.12 16.21 -2.60
CA LEU A 31 -4.36 16.04 -1.17
C LEU A 31 -5.83 15.75 -0.84
N LEU A 32 -6.76 16.43 -1.52
CA LEU A 32 -8.19 16.20 -1.35
C LEU A 32 -8.61 14.83 -1.87
N LEU A 33 -8.15 14.43 -3.06
CA LEU A 33 -8.39 13.11 -3.65
C LEU A 33 -7.82 12.00 -2.77
N LEU A 34 -6.62 12.17 -2.22
CA LEU A 34 -6.01 11.26 -1.24
C LEU A 34 -6.90 11.11 0.00
N ARG A 35 -7.42 12.23 0.51
CA ARG A 35 -8.31 12.21 1.68
C ARG A 35 -9.62 11.48 1.37
N ILE A 36 -10.14 11.61 0.15
CA ILE A 36 -11.29 10.85 -0.32
C ILE A 36 -10.95 9.37 -0.42
N ALA A 37 -9.80 8.99 -1.01
CA ALA A 37 -9.36 7.61 -1.16
C ALA A 37 -9.20 6.91 0.21
N GLY A 38 -8.77 7.65 1.24
CA GLY A 38 -8.81 7.24 2.64
C GLY A 38 -7.45 6.91 3.26
N ARG A 39 -7.40 6.88 4.59
CA ARG A 39 -6.16 6.72 5.38
C ARG A 39 -5.43 5.38 5.16
N ARG A 40 -6.14 4.36 4.68
CA ARG A 40 -5.59 3.02 4.40
C ARG A 40 -4.76 2.98 3.12
N SER A 41 -5.12 3.80 2.13
CA SER A 41 -4.47 3.88 0.82
C SER A 41 -3.02 4.36 0.90
N PHE A 42 -2.72 5.26 1.85
CA PHE A 42 -1.37 5.81 2.01
C PHE A 42 -0.57 5.18 3.15
N GLY A 43 -1.16 4.24 3.89
CA GLY A 43 -0.40 3.39 4.82
C GLY A 43 0.46 2.33 4.14
N MET A 44 0.58 2.35 2.79
CA MET A 44 1.34 1.43 1.94
C MET A 44 1.25 -0.04 2.35
N LYS A 45 0.05 -0.50 2.72
CA LYS A 45 -0.16 -1.87 3.22
C LYS A 45 -0.60 -2.84 2.14
N THR A 46 -0.72 -2.45 0.86
CA THR A 46 -1.02 -3.41 -0.21
C THR A 46 -0.41 -2.97 -1.54
N PRO A 47 -0.01 -3.91 -2.43
CA PRO A 47 0.46 -3.57 -3.78
C PRO A 47 -0.59 -2.82 -4.59
N PHE A 48 -1.87 -3.10 -4.35
CA PHE A 48 -2.99 -2.42 -4.98
C PHE A 48 -3.00 -0.92 -4.68
N ASP A 49 -2.72 -0.53 -3.44
CA ASP A 49 -2.66 0.88 -3.06
C ASP A 49 -1.52 1.61 -3.81
N ASN A 50 -0.37 0.95 -3.99
CA ASN A 50 0.78 1.50 -4.72
C ASN A 50 0.44 1.75 -6.19
N ILE A 51 -0.24 0.81 -6.84
CA ILE A 51 -0.68 0.95 -8.24
C ILE A 51 -1.57 2.20 -8.40
N ILE A 52 -2.47 2.44 -7.46
CA ILE A 52 -3.40 3.57 -7.52
C ILE A 52 -2.68 4.91 -7.32
N VAL A 53 -1.72 4.99 -6.40
CA VAL A 53 -0.91 6.20 -6.21
C VAL A 53 -0.11 6.52 -7.47
N ILE A 54 0.52 5.51 -8.09
CA ILE A 54 1.27 5.66 -9.33
C ILE A 54 0.34 6.13 -10.46
N LEU A 55 -0.83 5.50 -10.61
CA LEU A 55 -1.81 5.85 -11.64
C LEU A 55 -2.33 7.28 -11.48
N LEU A 56 -2.71 7.68 -10.25
CA LEU A 56 -3.14 9.04 -9.95
C LEU A 56 -2.04 10.07 -10.24
N GLY A 57 -0.80 9.79 -9.83
CA GLY A 57 0.34 10.64 -10.12
C GLY A 57 0.58 10.81 -11.63
N ALA A 58 0.51 9.71 -12.39
CA ALA A 58 0.69 9.73 -13.84
C ALA A 58 -0.38 10.58 -14.56
N ILE A 59 -1.64 10.46 -14.14
CA ILE A 59 -2.76 11.22 -14.74
C ILE A 59 -2.68 12.69 -14.36
N LEU A 60 -2.47 13.01 -13.07
CA LEU A 60 -2.43 14.38 -12.58
C LEU A 60 -1.20 15.15 -13.09
N SER A 61 -0.07 14.47 -13.31
CA SER A 61 1.14 15.05 -13.92
C SER A 61 0.84 15.64 -15.31
N ARG A 62 0.01 14.97 -16.12
CA ARG A 62 -0.40 15.48 -17.44
C ARG A 62 -1.15 16.80 -17.36
N THR A 63 -1.91 17.03 -16.29
CA THR A 63 -2.58 18.31 -16.06
C THR A 63 -1.60 19.42 -15.69
N VAL A 64 -0.57 19.11 -14.90
CA VAL A 64 0.48 20.09 -14.52
C VAL A 64 1.21 20.59 -15.77
N VAL A 65 1.63 19.68 -16.65
CA VAL A 65 2.36 20.03 -17.88
C VAL A 65 1.46 20.51 -19.02
N GLY A 66 0.13 20.48 -18.84
CA GLY A 66 -0.82 20.91 -19.87
C GLY A 66 -0.99 19.96 -21.05
N ALA A 67 -0.53 18.71 -20.93
CA ALA A 67 -0.69 17.69 -21.96
C ALA A 67 -2.12 17.12 -22.05
N SER A 68 -3.01 17.49 -21.12
CA SER A 68 -4.41 17.07 -21.10
C SER A 68 -5.29 18.14 -20.47
N GLU A 69 -6.54 18.21 -20.88
CA GLU A 69 -7.52 19.18 -20.36
C GLU A 69 -7.75 19.02 -18.86
N PHE A 70 -7.86 20.14 -18.16
CA PHE A 70 -7.95 20.16 -16.69
C PHE A 70 -9.20 19.42 -16.19
N VAL A 71 -10.38 19.80 -16.65
CA VAL A 71 -11.65 19.28 -16.11
C VAL A 71 -11.82 17.77 -16.34
N PRO A 72 -11.61 17.21 -17.56
CA PRO A 72 -11.70 15.77 -17.79
C PRO A 72 -10.64 14.97 -17.01
N THR A 73 -9.43 15.52 -16.86
CA THR A 73 -8.36 14.82 -16.13
C THR A 73 -8.65 14.74 -14.64
N ILE A 74 -9.15 15.84 -14.05
CA ILE A 74 -9.57 15.86 -12.64
C ILE A 74 -10.79 14.97 -12.40
N SER A 75 -11.76 14.93 -13.31
CA SER A 75 -12.92 14.03 -13.18
C SER A 75 -12.51 12.56 -13.27
N ALA A 76 -11.59 12.20 -14.16
CA ALA A 76 -11.03 10.86 -14.24
C ALA A 76 -10.28 10.48 -12.95
N ALA A 77 -9.45 11.37 -12.41
CA ALA A 77 -8.75 11.17 -11.14
C ALA A 77 -9.72 10.99 -9.97
N LEU A 78 -10.82 11.75 -9.94
CA LEU A 78 -11.89 11.60 -8.95
C LEU A 78 -12.57 10.24 -9.05
N VAL A 79 -12.92 9.78 -10.26
CA VAL A 79 -13.51 8.45 -10.47
C VAL A 79 -12.58 7.35 -9.96
N ILE A 80 -11.28 7.43 -10.25
CA ILE A 80 -10.27 6.48 -9.75
C ILE A 80 -10.22 6.48 -8.21
N ALA A 81 -10.20 7.66 -7.59
CA ALA A 81 -10.19 7.78 -6.13
C ALA A 81 -11.46 7.20 -5.48
N VAL A 82 -12.63 7.44 -6.07
CA VAL A 82 -13.91 6.88 -5.60
C VAL A 82 -13.94 5.37 -5.79
N LEU A 83 -13.52 4.85 -6.93
CA LEU A 83 -13.44 3.41 -7.18
C LEU A 83 -12.47 2.73 -6.21
N HIS A 84 -11.33 3.36 -5.93
CA HIS A 84 -10.38 2.86 -4.92
C HIS A 84 -11.05 2.70 -3.55
N ARG A 85 -11.78 3.73 -3.11
CA ARG A 85 -12.52 3.68 -1.86
C ARG A 85 -13.63 2.64 -1.86
N LEU A 86 -14.36 2.50 -2.96
CA LEU A 86 -15.39 1.47 -3.11
C LEU A 86 -14.78 0.06 -3.02
N PHE A 87 -13.69 -0.22 -3.71
CA PHE A 87 -13.00 -1.51 -3.61
C PHE A 87 -12.42 -1.76 -2.22
N ALA A 88 -11.88 -0.74 -1.57
CA ALA A 88 -11.40 -0.84 -0.20
C ALA A 88 -12.56 -1.17 0.78
N TRP A 89 -13.73 -0.56 0.57
CA TRP A 89 -14.92 -0.81 1.37
C TRP A 89 -15.49 -2.22 1.15
N ILE A 90 -15.69 -2.64 -0.12
CA ILE A 90 -16.16 -3.99 -0.47
C ILE A 90 -15.16 -5.05 0.01
N GLY A 91 -13.86 -4.80 -0.15
CA GLY A 91 -12.81 -5.70 0.33
C GLY A 91 -12.75 -5.80 1.86
N SER A 92 -13.28 -4.80 2.58
CA SER A 92 -13.39 -4.84 4.05
C SER A 92 -14.62 -5.59 4.55
N SER A 93 -15.73 -5.58 3.80
CA SER A 93 -16.96 -6.29 4.17
C SER A 93 -16.99 -7.74 3.70
N ASN A 94 -16.28 -8.08 2.61
CA ASN A 94 -16.25 -9.42 2.05
C ASN A 94 -14.84 -10.03 2.09
N LEU A 95 -14.61 -10.96 3.02
CA LEU A 95 -13.37 -11.72 3.18
C LEU A 95 -12.91 -12.47 1.92
N ARG A 96 -13.81 -12.86 1.01
CA ARG A 96 -13.42 -13.51 -0.26
C ARG A 96 -12.89 -12.50 -1.27
N PHE A 97 -13.56 -11.35 -1.39
CA PHE A 97 -13.15 -10.28 -2.29
C PHE A 97 -11.87 -9.59 -1.80
N GLY A 98 -11.76 -9.35 -0.50
CA GLY A 98 -10.55 -8.86 0.14
C GLY A 98 -9.35 -9.78 -0.11
N ARG A 99 -9.54 -11.12 -0.05
CA ARG A 99 -8.50 -12.11 -0.38
C ARG A 99 -8.14 -12.16 -1.87
N MET A 100 -9.04 -11.79 -2.78
CA MET A 100 -8.77 -11.74 -4.21
C MET A 100 -7.93 -10.51 -4.57
N ILE A 101 -8.25 -9.35 -3.99
CA ILE A 101 -7.56 -8.08 -4.27
C ILE A 101 -6.24 -7.98 -3.51
N LYS A 102 -6.21 -8.40 -2.24
CA LYS A 102 -5.03 -8.25 -1.37
C LYS A 102 -4.17 -9.52 -1.32
N GLY A 103 -4.65 -10.64 -1.85
CA GLY A 103 -3.99 -11.93 -1.66
C GLY A 103 -4.35 -12.58 -0.31
N ARG A 104 -3.90 -13.82 -0.12
CA ARG A 104 -4.07 -14.59 1.13
C ARG A 104 -2.75 -14.64 1.86
N LYS A 105 -2.79 -14.60 3.20
CA LYS A 105 -1.60 -14.92 3.99
C LYS A 105 -1.15 -16.36 3.72
N ILE A 106 0.15 -16.58 3.59
CA ILE A 106 0.74 -17.90 3.32
C ILE A 106 1.70 -18.22 4.46
N ALA A 107 1.50 -19.35 5.14
CA ALA A 107 2.42 -19.78 6.20
C ALA A 107 3.76 -20.21 5.59
N LEU A 108 4.86 -19.57 6.01
CA LEU A 108 6.22 -19.88 5.55
C LEU A 108 6.99 -20.74 6.57
N TYR A 109 6.70 -20.56 7.85
CA TYR A 109 7.25 -21.35 8.95
C TYR A 109 6.16 -21.62 9.98
N GLN A 110 6.01 -22.88 10.42
CA GLN A 110 5.04 -23.25 11.44
C GLN A 110 5.46 -24.54 12.13
N ASN A 111 5.17 -24.68 13.43
CA ASN A 111 5.42 -25.89 14.21
C ASN A 111 6.86 -26.41 14.10
N GLY A 112 7.85 -25.52 14.10
CA GLY A 112 9.26 -25.91 14.02
C GLY A 112 9.80 -26.12 12.60
N HIS A 113 8.95 -26.07 11.56
CA HIS A 113 9.34 -26.44 10.20
C HIS A 113 9.10 -25.33 9.18
N ILE A 114 10.08 -25.17 8.28
CA ILE A 114 9.95 -24.33 7.08
C ILE A 114 9.05 -25.04 6.06
N MET A 115 8.01 -24.36 5.62
CA MET A 115 7.02 -24.87 4.66
C MET A 115 7.52 -24.66 3.22
N LYS A 116 8.40 -25.55 2.73
CA LYS A 116 9.07 -25.41 1.41
C LYS A 116 8.11 -25.23 0.23
N GLU A 117 6.98 -25.92 0.21
CA GLU A 117 5.97 -25.73 -0.85
C GLU A 117 5.37 -24.32 -0.83
N ASN A 118 5.13 -23.78 0.36
CA ASN A 118 4.56 -22.46 0.53
C ASN A 118 5.58 -21.35 0.19
N LEU A 119 6.86 -21.56 0.49
CA LEU A 119 7.95 -20.71 0.01
C LEU A 119 7.95 -20.62 -1.52
N LYS A 120 7.87 -21.77 -2.22
CA LYS A 120 7.77 -21.79 -3.69
C LYS A 120 6.53 -21.06 -4.21
N ARG A 121 5.36 -21.28 -3.59
CA ARG A 121 4.11 -20.61 -3.97
C ARG A 121 4.16 -19.10 -3.73
N ALA A 122 4.88 -18.67 -2.70
CA ALA A 122 5.09 -17.26 -2.37
C ALA A 122 6.26 -16.63 -3.15
N LEU A 123 6.97 -17.40 -3.99
CA LEU A 123 8.18 -16.96 -4.70
C LEU A 123 9.28 -16.42 -3.77
N VAL A 124 9.41 -17.03 -2.58
CA VAL A 124 10.34 -16.62 -1.53
C VAL A 124 11.36 -17.73 -1.33
N SER A 125 12.64 -17.39 -1.34
CA SER A 125 13.71 -18.34 -1.02
C SER A 125 13.87 -18.50 0.50
N GLU A 126 14.51 -19.59 0.95
CA GLU A 126 14.87 -19.72 2.37
C GLU A 126 15.79 -18.56 2.80
N THR A 127 16.71 -18.13 1.92
CA THR A 127 17.58 -16.97 2.16
C THR A 127 16.82 -15.67 2.39
N ASP A 128 15.72 -15.44 1.66
CA ASP A 128 14.85 -14.26 1.87
C ASP A 128 14.14 -14.33 3.22
N LEU A 129 13.70 -15.53 3.62
CA LEU A 129 13.06 -15.76 4.92
C LEU A 129 14.03 -15.46 6.08
N TYR A 130 15.27 -15.96 6.02
CA TYR A 130 16.31 -15.64 7.02
C TYR A 130 16.72 -14.17 6.98
N ALA A 131 16.82 -13.55 5.80
CA ALA A 131 17.12 -12.12 5.69
C ALA A 131 16.02 -11.27 6.33
N SER A 132 14.75 -11.63 6.12
CA SER A 132 13.63 -10.96 6.75
C SER A 132 13.65 -11.13 8.27
N LEU A 133 14.03 -12.31 8.77
CA LEU A 133 14.18 -12.57 10.20
C LEU A 133 15.23 -11.66 10.84
N ARG A 134 16.41 -11.53 10.22
CA ARG A 134 17.46 -10.60 10.67
C ARG A 134 17.01 -9.14 10.64
N ASN A 135 16.34 -8.72 9.57
CA ASN A 135 15.93 -7.33 9.41
C ASN A 135 14.85 -6.90 10.42
N HIS A 136 13.90 -7.80 10.75
CA HIS A 136 12.77 -7.46 11.62
C HIS A 136 13.01 -7.77 13.09
N LEU A 137 13.71 -8.86 13.40
CA LEU A 137 13.86 -9.36 14.76
C LEU A 137 15.32 -9.38 15.24
N GLN A 138 16.30 -9.12 14.37
CA GLN A 138 17.73 -9.20 14.67
C GLN A 138 18.15 -10.59 15.17
N GLU A 139 17.50 -11.64 14.66
CA GLU A 139 17.77 -13.04 14.99
C GLU A 139 18.29 -13.79 13.76
N ASP A 140 19.21 -14.75 13.98
CA ASP A 140 19.78 -15.59 12.92
C ASP A 140 19.10 -16.96 12.77
N ASN A 141 18.26 -17.34 13.72
CA ASN A 141 17.61 -18.65 13.77
C ASN A 141 16.14 -18.55 14.21
N PHE A 142 15.37 -19.61 13.96
CA PHE A 142 13.94 -19.66 14.29
C PHE A 142 13.64 -20.18 15.71
N GLU A 143 14.62 -20.26 16.61
CA GLU A 143 14.44 -20.90 17.92
C GLU A 143 13.35 -20.23 18.75
N ASN A 144 13.27 -18.90 18.70
CA ASN A 144 12.27 -18.11 19.42
C ASN A 144 11.00 -17.84 18.58
N ILE A 145 10.89 -18.41 17.38
CA ILE A 145 9.79 -18.15 16.45
C ILE A 145 8.80 -19.32 16.48
N GLU A 146 7.52 -19.02 16.67
CA GLU A 146 6.43 -20.00 16.62
C GLU A 146 5.91 -20.17 15.19
N SER A 147 5.71 -19.06 14.48
CA SER A 147 5.26 -19.06 13.09
C SER A 147 5.73 -17.84 12.32
N ALA A 148 5.82 -17.97 10.99
CA ALA A 148 6.07 -16.87 10.06
C ALA A 148 5.11 -16.94 8.88
N PHE A 149 4.60 -15.79 8.43
CA PHE A 149 3.63 -15.70 7.34
C PHE A 149 4.08 -14.68 6.30
N MET A 150 3.89 -15.00 5.03
CA MET A 150 3.83 -14.00 3.97
C MET A 150 2.48 -13.30 4.04
N GLU A 151 2.48 -12.01 4.28
CA GLU A 151 1.29 -11.18 4.35
C GLU A 151 0.83 -10.73 2.95
N SER A 152 -0.38 -10.19 2.88
CA SER A 152 -0.98 -9.64 1.64
C SER A 152 -0.16 -8.53 0.98
N ASP A 153 0.73 -7.89 1.73
CA ASP A 153 1.57 -6.79 1.27
C ASP A 153 2.93 -7.24 0.75
N GLY A 154 3.21 -8.54 0.77
CA GLY A 154 4.50 -9.11 0.40
C GLY A 154 5.53 -9.05 1.53
N GLN A 155 5.18 -8.54 2.71
CA GLN A 155 6.06 -8.57 3.87
C GLN A 155 5.93 -9.90 4.61
N ILE A 156 7.00 -10.30 5.29
CA ILE A 156 7.00 -11.49 6.14
C ILE A 156 6.80 -11.05 7.58
N SER A 157 5.74 -11.54 8.21
CA SER A 157 5.46 -11.35 9.63
C SER A 157 5.96 -12.55 10.44
N PHE A 158 6.33 -12.32 11.69
CA PHE A 158 6.82 -13.34 12.62
C PHE A 158 6.04 -13.30 13.92
N VAL A 159 5.71 -14.47 14.46
CA VAL A 159 5.10 -14.65 15.78
C VAL A 159 6.12 -15.36 16.67
N ARG A 160 6.49 -14.74 17.79
CA ARG A 160 7.42 -15.32 18.77
C ARG A 160 6.73 -16.33 19.67
N LYS A 161 7.46 -17.34 20.13
CA LYS A 161 7.01 -18.26 21.16
C LYS A 161 6.72 -17.48 22.45
N ASN A 162 5.60 -17.78 23.11
CA ASN A 162 5.23 -17.12 24.35
C ASN A 162 6.05 -17.69 25.52
N THR A 163 7.13 -17.01 25.92
CA THR A 163 8.04 -17.48 26.99
C THR A 163 7.60 -17.08 28.41
N ASN A 164 6.44 -16.43 28.60
CA ASN A 164 6.06 -15.77 29.87
C ASN A 164 4.86 -16.39 30.61
N ILE A 165 4.83 -17.70 30.89
CA ILE A 165 3.78 -18.28 31.79
C ILE A 165 4.36 -19.06 32.98
N THR A 166 5.66 -19.34 33.06
CA THR A 166 6.20 -20.23 34.10
C THR A 166 6.74 -19.54 35.35
N SER A 167 6.84 -18.20 35.39
CA SER A 167 7.49 -17.49 36.51
C SER A 167 6.55 -17.06 37.65
N GLU A 168 5.23 -17.11 37.48
CA GLU A 168 4.28 -16.60 38.49
C GLU A 168 3.81 -17.66 39.51
N LYS A 169 4.13 -18.95 39.29
CA LYS A 169 3.75 -20.05 40.22
C LYS A 169 4.87 -20.52 41.16
N ALA A 170 6.06 -19.94 41.10
CA ALA A 170 7.20 -20.34 41.96
C ALA A 170 7.46 -19.37 43.14
N GLY A 171 6.66 -18.31 43.30
CA GLY A 171 6.82 -17.29 44.34
C GLY A 171 5.89 -17.40 45.54
N ILE A 172 5.17 -18.52 45.69
CA ILE A 172 4.32 -18.77 46.87
C ILE A 172 4.62 -20.18 47.39
N LEU A 173 5.78 -20.31 48.05
CA LEU A 173 6.02 -21.29 49.10
C LEU A 173 6.55 -20.54 50.31
#